data_AF-A0A6S7LSQ9-F1
#
_entry.id   AF-A0A6S7LSQ9-F1
#
_cell.length_a   1.000
_cell.length_b   1.000
_cell.length_c   1.000
_cell.angle_alpha   90.00
_cell.angle_beta   90.00
_cell.angle_gamma   90.00
#
_symmetry.space_group_name_H-M   'P 1'
#
loop_
_entity.id
_entity.type
_entity.pdbx_description
1 polymer ?
#
loop_
_entity_poly.entity_id
_entity_poly.type
_entity_poly.pdbx_seq_one_letter_code
_entity_poly.pdbx_strand_id
1 'polypeptide(L)'
;MPFNKENNRTIPVRILFDNGSQRTYVTDNVRSRLGLKPIMKDKLKLNTFGESRYKTQNCDIVNLQLKKPQCNDVIDIIATSYPVICTPLPSRVNVECQHLKGLDLADDWESSDGAIDILVGSDHYWDIVIGETRRGTDRSELVAVGSKLGWLLSGPVQGS
;
A
#
# COMPACT_ATOMS: atom_id res chain seq x y z
N MET A 1 -3.38 -4.71 -7.84
CA MET A 1 -2.71 -4.05 -8.97
C MET A 1 -3.33 -2.68 -9.25
N PRO A 2 -2.52 -1.62 -9.42
CA PRO A 2 -2.99 -0.34 -9.89
C PRO A 2 -3.31 -0.36 -11.38
N PHE A 3 -4.27 0.46 -11.76
CA PHE A 3 -4.83 0.54 -13.10
C PHE A 3 -5.09 2.00 -13.44
N ASN A 4 -4.67 2.40 -14.64
CA ASN A 4 -5.01 3.70 -15.23
C ASN A 4 -6.14 3.52 -16.24
N LYS A 5 -7.32 4.11 -15.95
CA LYS A 5 -8.50 4.07 -16.82
C LYS A 5 -8.27 4.73 -18.18
N GLU A 6 -7.41 5.75 -18.26
CA GLU A 6 -7.24 6.54 -19.49
C GLU A 6 -6.51 5.76 -20.59
N ASN A 7 -5.59 4.87 -20.21
CA ASN A 7 -4.73 4.14 -21.14
C ASN A 7 -4.75 2.61 -20.94
N ASN A 8 -5.65 2.11 -20.10
CA ASN A 8 -5.81 0.71 -19.73
C ASN A 8 -4.51 0.01 -19.25
N ARG A 9 -3.56 0.78 -18.71
CA ARG A 9 -2.28 0.23 -18.25
C ARG A 9 -2.38 -0.25 -16.81
N THR A 10 -1.75 -1.39 -16.53
CA THR A 10 -1.57 -1.95 -15.19
C THR A 10 -0.14 -2.40 -15.01
N ILE A 11 0.37 -2.33 -13.78
CA ILE A 11 1.68 -2.84 -13.40
C ILE A 11 1.56 -3.53 -12.04
N PRO A 12 2.35 -4.58 -11.75
CA PRO A 12 2.48 -5.09 -10.40
C PRO A 12 3.14 -4.01 -9.52
N VAL A 13 2.68 -3.90 -8.28
CA VAL A 13 3.20 -2.96 -7.28
C VAL A 13 3.08 -3.55 -5.89
N ARG A 14 3.89 -3.05 -4.97
CA ARG A 14 3.77 -3.35 -3.55
C ARG A 14 3.06 -2.24 -2.78
N ILE A 15 2.07 -2.62 -1.97
CA ILE A 15 1.22 -1.68 -1.24
C ILE A 15 1.46 -1.83 0.26
N LEU A 16 1.77 -0.71 0.93
CA LEU A 16 1.83 -0.62 2.39
C LEU A 16 0.55 0.02 2.90
N PHE A 17 -0.08 -0.58 3.91
CA PHE A 17 -1.20 0.02 4.63
C PHE A 17 -0.67 0.65 5.92
N ASP A 18 -0.82 1.97 6.05
CA ASP A 18 -0.33 2.72 7.18
C ASP A 18 -1.39 3.72 7.67
N ASN A 19 -2.16 3.32 8.70
CA ASN A 19 -3.14 4.19 9.34
C ASN A 19 -2.51 5.38 10.07
N GLY A 20 -1.20 5.36 10.34
CA GLY A 20 -0.48 6.52 10.88
C GLY A 20 -0.35 7.66 9.87
N SER A 21 -0.50 7.36 8.58
CA SER A 21 -0.59 8.38 7.53
C SER A 21 -2.03 8.86 7.35
N GLN A 22 -2.21 10.18 7.28
CA GLN A 22 -3.49 10.79 6.91
C GLN A 22 -3.79 10.73 5.42
N ARG A 23 -2.78 10.42 4.60
CA ARG A 23 -2.86 10.52 3.14
C ARG A 23 -2.30 9.29 2.46
N THR A 24 -2.86 8.99 1.31
CA THR A 24 -2.37 7.96 0.40
C THR A 24 -1.31 8.55 -0.55
N TYR A 25 -0.25 7.79 -0.80
CA TYR A 25 0.88 8.17 -1.64
C TYR A 25 1.15 7.12 -2.70
N VAL A 26 1.67 7.57 -3.84
CA VAL A 26 2.15 6.73 -4.94
C VAL A 26 3.53 7.22 -5.38
N THR A 27 4.43 6.31 -5.73
CA THR A 27 5.76 6.72 -6.18
C THR A 27 5.72 7.43 -7.54
N ASP A 28 6.63 8.38 -7.77
CA ASP A 28 6.80 9.02 -9.08
C ASP A 28 7.13 8.00 -10.18
N ASN A 29 7.80 6.89 -9.83
CA ASN A 29 8.06 5.77 -10.72
C ASN A 29 6.76 5.09 -11.19
N VAL A 30 5.87 4.74 -10.25
CA VAL A 30 4.57 4.13 -10.57
C VAL A 30 3.71 5.08 -11.38
N ARG A 31 3.65 6.35 -10.98
CA ARG A 31 2.94 7.39 -11.72
C ARG A 31 3.41 7.48 -13.16
N SER A 32 4.73 7.53 -13.38
CA SER A 32 5.33 7.63 -14.72
C SER A 32 5.08 6.37 -15.54
N ARG A 33 5.27 5.18 -14.94
CA ARG A 33 5.03 3.90 -15.58
C ARG A 33 3.57 3.69 -15.95
N LEU A 34 2.62 4.15 -15.14
CA LEU A 34 1.19 4.09 -15.47
C LEU A 34 0.73 5.25 -16.37
N GLY A 35 1.54 6.29 -16.55
CA GLY A 35 1.16 7.49 -17.30
C GLY A 35 0.03 8.27 -16.62
N LEU A 36 0.01 8.33 -15.29
CA LEU A 36 -1.01 9.06 -14.54
C LEU A 36 -0.80 10.57 -14.69
N LYS A 37 -1.86 11.27 -15.11
CA LYS A 37 -1.85 12.73 -15.22
C LYS A 37 -2.22 13.37 -13.88
N PRO A 38 -1.55 14.48 -13.51
CA PRO A 38 -1.98 15.28 -12.37
C PRO A 38 -3.41 15.79 -12.55
N ILE A 39 -4.23 15.59 -11.53
CA ILE A 39 -5.55 16.24 -11.43
C ILE A 39 -5.45 17.56 -10.66
N MET A 40 -4.44 17.68 -9.78
CA MET A 40 -4.17 18.88 -8.97
C MET A 40 -2.68 18.90 -8.58
N LYS A 41 -2.19 20.08 -8.18
CA LYS A 41 -0.90 20.23 -7.50
C LYS A 41 -1.12 20.55 -6.03
N ASP A 42 -0.31 19.96 -5.16
CA ASP A 42 -0.30 20.24 -3.73
C ASP A 42 1.11 20.59 -3.26
N LYS A 43 1.19 21.24 -2.11
CA LYS A 43 2.44 21.61 -1.45
C LYS A 43 2.50 20.92 -0.09
N LEU A 44 3.20 19.80 -0.06
CA LEU A 44 3.37 18.99 1.14
C LEU A 44 4.37 19.63 2.09
N LYS A 45 3.98 19.77 3.36
CA LYS A 45 4.86 20.20 4.45
C LYS A 45 5.27 18.98 5.27
N LEU A 46 6.55 18.67 5.25
CA LEU A 46 7.15 17.51 5.90
C LEU A 46 7.89 17.98 7.15
N ASN A 47 7.42 17.51 8.31
CA ASN A 47 8.17 17.58 9.55
C ASN A 47 8.64 16.17 9.89
N THR A 48 9.92 16.02 10.22
CA THR A 48 10.42 14.82 10.90
C THR A 48 10.27 15.01 12.41
N PHE A 49 10.46 13.93 13.19
CA PHE A 49 10.28 13.95 14.63
C PHE A 49 11.15 15.02 15.30
N GLY A 50 10.50 15.99 15.95
CA GLY A 50 11.18 17.04 16.73
C GLY A 50 11.74 18.22 15.92
N GLU A 51 11.57 18.26 14.59
CA GLU A 51 12.00 19.41 13.80
C GLU A 51 11.03 20.59 13.92
N SER A 52 11.57 21.79 14.14
CA SER A 52 10.79 23.04 14.23
C SER A 52 10.50 23.69 12.88
N ARG A 53 11.17 23.24 11.82
CA ARG A 53 11.03 23.77 10.45
C ARG A 53 10.60 22.65 9.51
N TYR A 54 9.52 22.91 8.76
CA TYR A 54 9.03 21.98 7.75
C TYR A 54 9.83 22.10 6.46
N LYS A 55 10.17 20.96 5.86
CA LYS A 55 10.56 20.89 4.45
C LYS A 55 9.30 20.97 3.60
N THR A 56 9.37 21.70 2.49
CA THR A 56 8.22 21.87 1.59
C THR A 56 8.51 21.18 0.27
N GLN A 57 7.62 20.30 -0.18
CA GLN A 57 7.72 19.59 -1.46
C GLN A 57 6.47 19.85 -2.30
N ASN A 58 6.64 20.30 -3.54
CA ASN A 58 5.53 20.34 -4.49
C ASN A 58 5.27 18.92 -4.98
N CYS A 59 4.03 18.48 -4.91
CA CYS A 59 3.61 17.14 -5.27
C CYS A 59 2.43 17.24 -6.26
N ASP A 60 2.32 16.26 -7.15
CA ASP A 60 1.15 16.13 -7.99
C ASP A 60 0.15 15.19 -7.31
N ILE A 61 -1.12 15.55 -7.32
CA ILE A 61 -2.21 14.67 -6.92
C ILE A 61 -2.70 13.96 -8.17
N VAL A 62 -2.85 12.64 -8.09
CA VAL A 62 -3.27 11.78 -9.20
C VAL A 62 -4.41 10.88 -8.77
N ASN A 63 -5.20 10.42 -9.75
CA ASN A 63 -6.21 9.39 -9.55
C ASN A 63 -5.73 8.07 -10.17
N LEU A 64 -5.84 6.98 -9.44
CA LEU A 64 -5.58 5.62 -9.92
C LEU A 64 -6.62 4.65 -9.35
N GLN A 65 -6.79 3.50 -10.00
CA GLN A 65 -7.63 2.44 -9.46
C GLN A 65 -6.81 1.29 -8.94
N LEU A 66 -7.20 0.71 -7.81
CA LEU A 66 -6.71 -0.58 -7.35
C LEU A 66 -7.74 -1.67 -7.64
N LYS A 67 -7.26 -2.81 -8.15
CA LYS A 67 -8.07 -4.01 -8.30
C LYS A 67 -7.28 -5.26 -7.95
N LYS A 68 -7.97 -6.27 -7.43
CA LYS A 68 -7.43 -7.62 -7.32
C LYS A 68 -7.37 -8.27 -8.72
N PRO A 69 -6.31 -9.01 -9.07
CA PRO A 69 -6.28 -9.78 -10.31
C PRO A 69 -7.54 -10.65 -10.44
N GLN A 70 -8.10 -10.72 -11.65
CA GLN A 70 -9.29 -11.53 -11.97
C GLN A 70 -10.58 -11.14 -11.22
N CYS A 71 -10.58 -10.01 -10.51
CA CYS A 71 -11.77 -9.42 -9.90
C CYS A 71 -12.20 -8.15 -10.66
N ASN A 72 -13.51 -7.94 -10.77
CA ASN A 72 -14.08 -6.74 -11.38
C ASN A 72 -14.24 -5.59 -10.38
N ASP A 73 -14.10 -5.85 -9.08
CA ASP A 73 -14.19 -4.81 -8.06
C ASP A 73 -12.98 -3.89 -8.16
N VAL A 74 -13.27 -2.60 -8.32
CA VAL A 74 -12.29 -1.53 -8.44
C VAL A 74 -12.45 -0.56 -7.28
N ILE A 75 -11.32 -0.04 -6.80
CA ILE A 75 -11.26 0.96 -5.75
C ILE A 75 -10.59 2.18 -6.36
N ASP A 76 -11.32 3.29 -6.48
CA ASP A 76 -10.74 4.57 -6.91
C ASP A 76 -9.94 5.18 -5.76
N ILE A 77 -8.70 5.58 -6.05
CA ILE A 77 -7.73 6.09 -5.07
C ILE A 77 -7.18 7.43 -5.56
N ILE A 78 -7.30 8.44 -4.71
CA ILE A 78 -6.59 9.71 -4.89
C ILE A 78 -5.29 9.62 -4.11
N ALA A 79 -4.17 9.79 -4.81
CA ALA A 79 -2.84 9.64 -4.22
C ALA A 79 -1.97 10.87 -4.49
N THR A 80 -1.13 11.20 -3.51
CA THR A 80 -0.07 12.19 -3.67
C THR A 80 1.16 11.52 -4.27
N SER A 81 1.61 11.98 -5.44
CA SER A 81 2.85 11.52 -6.08
C SER A 81 4.05 12.00 -5.29
N TYR A 82 4.94 11.07 -4.94
CA TYR A 82 6.12 11.36 -4.14
C TYR A 82 7.33 10.54 -4.60
N PRO A 83 8.58 11.06 -4.56
CA PRO A 83 9.73 10.34 -5.14
C PRO A 83 9.99 8.97 -4.51
N VAL A 84 10.00 8.91 -3.17
CA VAL A 84 10.27 7.69 -2.38
C VAL A 84 9.41 7.74 -1.12
N ILE A 85 8.64 6.69 -0.88
CA ILE A 85 7.71 6.59 0.27
C ILE A 85 8.48 6.21 1.54
N CYS A 86 9.20 5.09 1.50
CA CYS A 86 10.01 4.59 2.62
C CYS A 86 11.21 3.79 2.11
N THR A 87 12.15 3.50 3.01
CA THR A 87 13.19 2.51 2.73
C THR A 87 12.56 1.14 2.47
N PRO A 88 13.15 0.31 1.59
CA PRO A 88 12.64 -1.03 1.33
C PRO A 88 12.35 -1.82 2.61
N LEU A 89 11.18 -2.46 2.64
CA LEU A 89 10.76 -3.30 3.76
C LEU A 89 11.01 -4.77 3.42
N PRO A 90 11.33 -5.63 4.41
CA PRO A 90 11.44 -7.06 4.19
C PRO A 90 10.21 -7.60 3.44
N SER A 91 10.43 -8.39 2.39
CA SER A 91 9.35 -8.91 1.52
C SER A 91 8.88 -10.30 1.91
N ARG A 92 9.65 -11.04 2.72
CA ARG A 92 9.33 -12.43 3.07
C ARG A 92 9.04 -12.58 4.55
N VAL A 93 7.88 -13.13 4.83
CA VAL A 93 7.48 -13.57 6.17
C VAL A 93 7.18 -15.06 6.06
N ASN A 94 7.77 -15.86 6.94
CA ASN A 94 7.45 -17.29 6.96
C ASN A 94 6.05 -17.49 7.56
N VAL A 95 5.11 -17.93 6.73
CA VAL A 95 3.70 -18.13 7.11
C VAL A 95 3.50 -19.56 7.61
N GLU A 96 4.16 -19.94 8.71
CA GLU A 96 4.00 -21.28 9.32
C GLU A 96 2.77 -21.41 10.23
N CYS A 97 1.96 -20.35 10.34
CA CYS A 97 0.81 -20.34 11.22
C CYS A 97 -0.38 -21.15 10.67
N GLN A 98 -0.95 -22.04 11.48
CA GLN A 98 -2.05 -22.92 11.07
C GLN A 98 -3.33 -22.15 10.69
N HIS A 99 -3.66 -21.06 11.38
CA HIS A 99 -4.86 -20.24 11.12
C HIS A 99 -4.80 -19.43 9.82
N LEU A 100 -3.61 -19.36 9.20
CA LEU A 100 -3.39 -18.67 7.93
C LEU A 100 -3.44 -19.60 6.71
N LYS A 101 -3.51 -20.91 6.94
CA LYS A 101 -3.57 -21.90 5.86
C LYS A 101 -4.83 -21.74 5.00
N GLY A 102 -4.65 -21.79 3.69
CA GLY A 102 -5.74 -21.67 2.72
C GLY A 102 -6.29 -20.25 2.54
N LEU A 103 -5.66 -19.25 3.15
CA LEU A 103 -5.98 -17.85 2.87
C LEU A 103 -5.45 -17.46 1.48
N ASP A 104 -6.29 -16.72 0.76
CA ASP A 104 -5.92 -16.07 -0.50
C ASP A 104 -5.26 -14.72 -0.20
N LEU A 105 -3.94 -14.75 -0.09
CA LEU A 105 -3.13 -13.62 0.37
C LEU A 105 -3.03 -12.55 -0.72
N ALA A 106 -2.99 -11.28 -0.30
CA ALA A 106 -2.95 -10.16 -1.24
C ALA A 106 -1.58 -9.94 -1.90
N ASP A 107 -0.52 -10.49 -1.30
CA ASP A 107 0.86 -10.37 -1.76
C ASP A 107 1.29 -11.69 -2.42
N ASP A 108 1.89 -11.61 -3.60
CA ASP A 108 2.59 -12.69 -4.26
C ASP A 108 4.10 -12.43 -4.06
N TRP A 109 4.73 -13.18 -3.14
CA TRP A 109 6.11 -13.03 -2.59
C TRP A 109 7.29 -13.00 -3.59
N GLU A 110 7.06 -12.70 -4.86
CA GLU A 110 8.01 -12.73 -5.96
C GLU A 110 8.84 -11.44 -6.09
N SER A 111 8.49 -10.34 -5.40
CA SER A 111 9.28 -9.10 -5.45
C SER A 111 10.52 -9.14 -4.54
N SER A 112 11.70 -8.97 -5.15
CA SER A 112 12.99 -9.09 -4.46
C SER A 112 13.56 -7.77 -3.92
N ASP A 113 13.04 -6.61 -4.35
CA ASP A 113 13.63 -5.31 -3.98
C ASP A 113 13.06 -4.69 -2.70
N GLY A 114 11.92 -5.18 -2.22
CA GLY A 114 11.25 -4.70 -1.02
C GLY A 114 10.72 -3.26 -1.10
N ALA A 115 10.78 -2.61 -2.26
CA ALA A 115 10.35 -1.23 -2.42
C ALA A 115 8.83 -1.11 -2.24
N ILE A 116 8.38 -0.04 -1.59
CA ILE A 116 6.95 0.27 -1.46
C ILE A 116 6.59 1.30 -2.54
N ASP A 117 5.62 0.91 -3.37
CA ASP A 117 5.17 1.68 -4.52
C ASP A 117 3.96 2.57 -4.19
N ILE A 118 3.11 2.09 -3.28
CA ILE A 118 1.90 2.79 -2.82
C ILE A 118 1.81 2.65 -1.30
N LEU A 119 1.55 3.76 -0.62
CA LEU A 119 1.18 3.77 0.80
C LEU A 119 -0.28 4.19 0.88
N VAL A 120 -1.15 3.33 1.40
CA VAL A 120 -2.55 3.63 1.68
C VAL A 120 -2.65 4.18 3.09
N GLY A 121 -3.06 5.45 3.17
CA GLY A 121 -3.34 6.14 4.42
C GLY A 121 -4.76 5.90 4.90
N SER A 122 -5.08 6.52 6.03
CA SER A 122 -6.43 6.49 6.64
C SER A 122 -7.52 7.13 5.78
N ASP A 123 -7.17 7.94 4.78
CA ASP A 123 -8.07 8.50 3.79
C ASP A 123 -8.74 7.44 2.90
N HIS A 124 -8.06 6.31 2.67
CA HIS A 124 -8.58 5.22 1.85
C HIS A 124 -8.54 3.84 2.52
N TYR A 125 -7.96 3.72 3.72
CA TYR A 125 -7.81 2.45 4.42
C TYR A 125 -9.14 1.67 4.54
N TRP A 126 -10.19 2.36 4.98
CA TRP A 126 -11.51 1.76 5.21
C TRP A 126 -12.30 1.50 3.92
N ASP A 127 -11.88 2.06 2.79
CA ASP A 127 -12.44 1.71 1.48
C ASP A 127 -11.96 0.33 1.00
N ILE A 128 -10.82 -0.14 1.52
CA ILE A 128 -10.15 -1.36 1.08
C ILE A 128 -10.32 -2.51 2.07
N VAL A 129 -10.24 -2.23 3.37
CA VAL A 129 -10.31 -3.24 4.43
C VAL A 129 -11.76 -3.62 4.74
N ILE A 130 -12.04 -4.93 4.82
CA ILE A 130 -13.39 -5.47 5.07
C ILE A 130 -13.61 -5.69 6.59
N GLY A 131 -12.53 -5.85 7.35
CA GLY A 131 -12.57 -5.92 8.82
C GLY A 131 -12.63 -7.34 9.41
N GLU A 132 -12.82 -8.38 8.59
CA GLU A 132 -12.63 -9.77 9.04
C GLU A 132 -11.18 -9.97 9.46
N THR A 133 -10.93 -10.61 10.61
CA THR A 133 -9.56 -10.92 11.06
C THR A 133 -9.41 -12.38 11.43
N ARG A 134 -8.27 -12.98 11.08
CA ARG A 134 -7.82 -14.29 11.57
C ARG A 134 -6.59 -14.11 12.42
N ARG A 135 -6.69 -14.53 13.67
CA ARG A 135 -5.65 -14.33 14.68
C ARG A 135 -5.24 -15.69 15.23
N GLY A 136 -3.95 -15.81 15.48
CA GLY A 136 -3.41 -16.92 16.24
C GLY A 136 -3.80 -16.84 17.71
N THR A 137 -3.45 -17.88 18.47
CA THR A 137 -3.64 -17.90 19.93
C THR A 137 -2.48 -17.24 20.65
N ASP A 138 -1.29 -17.22 20.06
CA ASP A 138 -0.12 -16.54 20.60
C ASP A 138 0.01 -15.12 20.00
N ARG A 139 0.42 -14.16 20.83
CA ARG A 139 0.72 -12.78 20.42
C ARG A 139 1.91 -12.69 19.48
N SER A 140 2.77 -13.71 19.46
CA SER A 140 3.91 -13.80 18.54
C SER A 140 3.48 -14.20 17.11
N GLU A 141 2.24 -14.68 16.93
CA GLU A 141 1.73 -15.11 15.63
C GLU A 141 1.18 -13.94 14.81
N LEU A 142 1.29 -14.08 13.49
CA LEU A 142 0.75 -13.11 12.55
C LEU A 142 -0.79 -13.08 12.59
N VAL A 143 -1.33 -11.91 12.32
CA VAL A 143 -2.75 -11.65 12.12
C VAL A 143 -3.00 -11.43 10.64
N ALA A 144 -4.04 -12.06 10.09
CA ALA A 144 -4.55 -11.73 8.78
C ALA A 144 -5.79 -10.85 8.88
N VAL A 145 -5.89 -9.87 7.98
CA VAL A 145 -7.01 -8.95 7.86
C VAL A 145 -7.58 -9.07 6.45
N GLY A 146 -8.88 -9.30 6.34
CA GLY A 146 -9.59 -9.39 5.06
C GLY A 146 -9.68 -8.03 4.38
N SER A 147 -9.40 -7.99 3.08
CA SER A 147 -9.49 -6.80 2.24
C SER A 147 -10.02 -7.13 0.85
N LYS A 148 -10.43 -6.10 0.11
CA LYS A 148 -10.82 -6.21 -1.31
C LYS A 148 -9.68 -6.69 -2.23
N LEU A 149 -8.43 -6.68 -1.75
CA LEU A 149 -7.25 -7.12 -2.50
C LEU A 149 -6.80 -8.54 -2.14
N GLY A 150 -7.41 -9.18 -1.14
CA GLY A 150 -6.96 -10.43 -0.54
C GLY A 150 -6.67 -10.27 0.96
N TRP A 151 -6.14 -11.31 1.58
CA TRP A 151 -5.78 -11.29 3.00
C TRP A 151 -4.45 -10.58 3.22
N LEU A 152 -4.46 -9.52 4.03
CA LEU A 152 -3.29 -8.74 4.43
C LEU A 152 -2.67 -9.35 5.68
N LEU A 153 -1.36 -9.52 5.73
CA LEU A 153 -0.66 -10.00 6.93
C LEU A 153 -0.09 -8.84 7.75
N SER A 154 -0.23 -8.93 9.07
CA SER A 154 0.28 -7.96 10.04
C SER A 154 0.72 -8.67 11.31
N GLY A 155 1.80 -8.22 11.94
CA GLY A 155 2.30 -8.81 13.18
C GLY A 155 3.83 -8.80 13.23
N PRO A 156 4.42 -9.27 14.34
CA PRO A 156 5.86 -9.35 14.48
C PRO A 156 6.43 -10.34 13.45
N VAL A 157 7.52 -9.95 12.80
CA VAL A 157 8.32 -10.85 11.95
C VAL A 157 9.53 -11.27 12.77
N GLN A 158 9.74 -12.57 12.96
CA GLN A 158 10.94 -13.05 13.65
C GLN A 158 12.18 -12.72 12.80
N GLY A 159 13.10 -11.90 13.34
CA GLY A 159 14.38 -11.56 12.69
C GLY A 159 14.57 -10.10 12.26
N SER A 160 13.74 -9.16 12.75
CA SER A 160 14.01 -7.71 12.63
C SER A 160 14.90 -7.18 13.75
#